data_AF-A0A358S6A1-F1
#
_entry.id   AF-A0A358S6A1-F1
#
_cell.length_a   1.000
_cell.length_b   1.000
_cell.length_c   1.000
_cell.angle_alpha   90.00
_cell.angle_beta   90.00
_cell.angle_gamma   90.00
#
_symmetry.space_group_name_H-M   'P 1'
#
loop_
_entity.id
_entity.type
_entity.pdbx_description
1 polymer ?
#
loop_
_entity_poly.entity_id
_entity_poly.type
_entity_poly.pdbx_seq_one_letter_code
_entity_poly.pdbx_strand_id
1 'polypeptide(L)'
;MMSVEEIREDLDRFLKGYYKNAFIEYLDVPGKVLELRLVLDESERKYVKLFYDDNKKMFTEAAAETEKDLASIDAVYLRIDEDGIFFGKSSFDLTASNAAVYYLLSRYLEEMVEKLPGKLEEYETKMLLQ
;
A
#
# COMPACT_ATOMS: atom_id res chain seq x y z
N MET A 1 -5.56 0.08 27.58
CA MET A 1 -4.20 -0.20 27.08
C MET A 1 -4.35 -1.22 25.97
N MET A 2 -3.79 -0.93 24.79
CA MET A 2 -3.64 -1.94 23.73
C MET A 2 -2.17 -2.32 23.63
N SER A 3 -1.89 -3.62 23.58
CA SER A 3 -0.61 -4.17 23.21
C SER A 3 -0.33 -3.98 21.72
N VAL A 4 0.94 -4.12 21.32
CA VAL A 4 1.35 -4.07 19.91
C VAL A 4 0.68 -5.20 19.12
N GLU A 5 0.50 -6.36 19.73
CA GLU A 5 -0.21 -7.50 19.15
C GLU A 5 -1.68 -7.16 18.88
N GLU A 6 -2.40 -6.59 19.85
CA GLU A 6 -3.80 -6.17 19.66
C GLU A 6 -3.94 -5.10 18.57
N ILE A 7 -2.98 -4.17 18.49
CA ILE A 7 -2.93 -3.16 17.42
C ILE A 7 -2.71 -3.83 16.07
N ARG A 8 -1.77 -4.77 15.96
CA ARG A 8 -1.50 -5.50 14.72
C ARG A 8 -2.72 -6.28 14.25
N GLU A 9 -3.43 -6.98 15.14
CA GLU A 9 -4.64 -7.72 14.80
C GLU A 9 -5.78 -6.80 14.35
N ASP A 10 -6.00 -5.70 15.06
CA ASP A 10 -7.03 -4.74 14.69
C ASP A 10 -6.73 -4.05 13.36
N LEU A 11 -5.47 -3.66 13.14
CA LEU A 11 -5.00 -3.06 11.91
C LEU A 11 -5.08 -4.06 10.74
N ASP A 12 -4.70 -5.31 10.92
CA ASP A 12 -4.82 -6.36 9.90
C ASP A 12 -6.28 -6.56 9.47
N ARG A 13 -7.22 -6.62 10.42
CA ARG A 13 -8.66 -6.70 10.10
C ARG A 13 -9.15 -5.47 9.34
N PHE A 14 -8.72 -4.28 9.75
CA PHE A 14 -9.05 -3.03 9.06
C PHE A 14 -8.55 -3.05 7.61
N LEU A 15 -7.28 -3.37 7.38
CA LEU A 15 -6.66 -3.42 6.05
C LEU A 15 -7.36 -4.45 5.16
N LYS A 16 -7.66 -5.64 5.69
CA LYS A 16 -8.36 -6.71 4.95
C LYS A 16 -9.81 -6.38 4.63
N GLY A 17 -10.41 -5.42 5.32
CA GLY A 17 -11.71 -4.85 4.94
C GLY A 17 -11.70 -4.14 3.58
N TYR A 18 -10.53 -3.62 3.17
CA TYR A 18 -10.34 -2.92 1.89
C TYR A 18 -9.64 -3.79 0.85
N TYR A 19 -8.57 -4.48 1.24
CA TYR A 19 -7.79 -5.32 0.35
C TYR A 19 -7.32 -6.59 1.05
N LYS A 20 -7.93 -7.72 0.68
CA LYS A 20 -7.71 -9.04 1.31
C LYS A 20 -6.25 -9.50 1.33
N ASN A 21 -5.45 -9.05 0.37
CA ASN A 21 -4.06 -9.44 0.16
C ASN A 21 -3.07 -8.36 0.66
N ALA A 22 -3.49 -7.53 1.63
CA ALA A 22 -2.64 -6.58 2.32
C ALA A 22 -1.95 -7.25 3.53
N PHE A 23 -0.67 -6.96 3.70
CA PHE A 23 0.15 -7.46 4.80
C PHE A 23 0.95 -6.30 5.43
N ILE A 24 1.09 -6.32 6.75
CA ILE A 24 1.90 -5.35 7.49
C ILE A 24 3.37 -5.82 7.45
N GLU A 25 4.20 -5.15 6.65
CA GLU A 25 5.64 -5.44 6.54
C GLU A 25 6.40 -4.80 7.70
N TYR A 26 6.06 -3.56 8.05
CA TYR A 26 6.64 -2.81 9.16
C TYR A 26 5.57 -2.01 9.90
N LEU A 27 5.69 -1.93 11.22
CA LEU A 27 4.83 -1.12 12.06
C LEU A 27 5.64 -0.54 13.22
N ASP A 28 5.67 0.78 13.30
CA ASP A 28 6.18 1.56 14.42
C ASP A 28 5.06 2.51 14.87
N VAL A 29 4.37 2.15 15.95
CA VAL A 29 3.22 2.91 16.45
C VAL A 29 3.65 4.25 17.03
N PRO A 30 4.68 4.35 17.91
CA PRO A 30 5.20 5.66 18.35
C PRO A 30 5.67 6.56 17.20
N GLY A 31 6.32 5.99 16.19
CA GLY A 31 6.73 6.73 15.00
C GLY A 31 5.61 6.99 13.99
N LYS A 32 4.40 6.44 14.22
CA LYS A 32 3.28 6.40 13.26
C LYS A 32 3.70 5.94 11.86
N VAL A 33 4.67 5.03 11.77
CA VAL A 33 5.17 4.48 10.50
C VAL A 33 4.53 3.12 10.25
N LEU A 34 3.97 2.95 9.07
CA LEU A 34 3.39 1.70 8.58
C LEU A 34 3.89 1.43 7.16
N GLU A 35 4.48 0.26 6.94
CA GLU A 35 4.76 -0.23 5.60
C GLU A 35 3.88 -1.45 5.30
N LEU A 36 3.17 -1.37 4.18
CA LEU A 36 2.28 -2.39 3.69
C LEU A 36 2.88 -3.07 2.47
N ARG A 37 2.76 -4.40 2.44
CA ARG A 37 2.95 -5.20 1.23
C ARG A 37 1.58 -5.59 0.68
N LEU A 38 1.30 -5.19 -0.55
CA LEU A 38 0.03 -5.44 -1.24
C LEU A 38 0.29 -6.46 -2.34
N VAL A 39 -0.14 -7.71 -2.12
CA VAL A 39 0.11 -8.82 -3.07
C VAL A 39 -0.97 -8.81 -4.16
N LEU A 40 -0.53 -8.87 -5.42
CA LEU A 40 -1.39 -8.87 -6.60
C LEU A 40 -1.61 -10.32 -7.07
N ASP A 41 -2.87 -10.76 -7.10
CA ASP A 41 -3.20 -12.04 -7.73
C ASP A 41 -3.16 -11.95 -9.27
N GLU A 42 -3.37 -13.07 -9.96
CA GLU A 42 -3.35 -13.08 -11.43
C GLU A 42 -4.37 -12.13 -12.07
N SER A 43 -5.54 -11.97 -11.45
CA SER A 43 -6.57 -11.06 -11.94
C SER A 43 -6.13 -9.61 -11.73
N GLU A 44 -5.62 -9.29 -10.54
CA GLU A 44 -5.11 -7.95 -10.24
C GLU A 44 -3.96 -7.55 -11.18
N ARG A 45 -3.02 -8.45 -11.45
CA ARG A 45 -1.92 -8.20 -12.41
C ARG A 45 -2.43 -7.87 -13.81
N LYS A 46 -3.46 -8.58 -14.28
CA LYS A 46 -4.11 -8.28 -15.57
C LYS A 46 -4.74 -6.88 -15.56
N TYR A 47 -5.40 -6.50 -14.48
CA TYR A 47 -6.02 -5.17 -14.37
C TYR A 47 -5.03 -4.03 -14.19
N VAL A 48 -3.92 -4.25 -13.48
CA VAL A 48 -2.81 -3.28 -13.41
C VAL A 48 -2.29 -2.97 -14.82
N LYS A 49 -2.08 -4.01 -15.64
CA LYS A 49 -1.64 -3.82 -17.01
C LYS A 49 -2.67 -3.05 -17.86
N LEU A 50 -3.95 -3.40 -17.76
CA LEU A 50 -5.02 -2.68 -18.45
C LEU A 50 -5.09 -1.21 -18.02
N PHE A 51 -5.02 -0.95 -16.71
CA PHE A 51 -4.99 0.40 -16.17
C PHE A 51 -3.81 1.19 -16.71
N TYR A 52 -2.61 0.60 -16.75
CA TYR A 52 -1.45 1.23 -17.34
C TYR A 52 -1.66 1.53 -18.82
N ASP A 53 -2.14 0.57 -19.62
CA ASP A 53 -2.40 0.73 -21.06
C ASP A 53 -3.40 1.86 -21.34
N ASP A 54 -4.49 1.93 -20.57
CA ASP A 54 -5.52 2.96 -20.66
C ASP A 54 -5.01 4.35 -20.25
N ASN A 55 -4.01 4.40 -19.36
CA ASN A 55 -3.47 5.63 -18.78
C ASN A 55 -2.01 5.90 -19.17
N LYS A 56 -1.52 5.34 -20.28
CA LYS A 56 -0.12 5.46 -20.72
C LYS A 56 0.44 6.88 -20.69
N LYS A 57 -0.39 7.88 -20.98
CA LYS A 57 -0.01 9.30 -20.98
C LYS A 57 0.37 9.85 -19.60
N MET A 58 -0.08 9.22 -18.52
CA MET A 58 0.26 9.59 -17.14
C MET A 58 1.66 9.08 -16.74
N PHE A 59 2.18 8.09 -17.46
CA PHE A 59 3.42 7.39 -17.13
C PHE A 59 4.53 7.79 -18.12
N THR A 60 4.92 9.07 -18.09
CA THR A 60 5.85 9.66 -19.06
C THR A 60 7.29 9.12 -18.96
N GLU A 61 7.63 8.48 -17.84
CA GLU A 61 8.94 7.88 -17.58
C GLU A 61 9.01 6.39 -17.94
N ALA A 62 7.96 5.84 -18.56
CA ALA A 62 7.93 4.44 -18.95
C ALA A 62 9.09 4.06 -19.88
N ALA A 63 9.79 2.97 -19.53
CA ALA A 63 10.88 2.38 -20.29
C ALA A 63 10.52 0.95 -20.72
N ALA A 64 11.40 0.30 -21.50
CA ALA A 64 11.20 -1.08 -21.93
C ALA A 64 11.09 -2.07 -20.74
N GLU A 65 11.80 -1.80 -19.63
CA GLU A 65 11.71 -2.59 -18.40
C GLU A 65 10.33 -2.44 -17.73
N THR A 66 9.65 -1.29 -17.86
CA THR A 66 8.32 -1.06 -17.26
C THR A 66 7.30 -2.09 -17.72
N GLU A 67 7.23 -2.40 -19.02
CA GLU A 67 6.28 -3.39 -19.57
C GLU A 67 6.59 -4.82 -19.12
N LYS A 68 7.88 -5.15 -18.96
CA LYS A 68 8.35 -6.44 -18.46
C LYS A 68 8.01 -6.61 -16.97
N ASP A 69 8.22 -5.56 -16.20
CA ASP A 69 7.93 -5.55 -14.77
C ASP A 69 6.42 -5.56 -14.52
N LEU A 70 5.63 -4.82 -15.29
CA LEU A 70 4.15 -4.90 -15.23
C LEU A 70 3.60 -6.30 -15.50
N ALA A 71 4.30 -7.11 -16.31
CA ALA A 71 3.88 -8.49 -16.57
C ALA A 71 4.20 -9.45 -15.40
N SER A 72 5.12 -9.08 -14.51
CA SER A 72 5.62 -9.95 -13.44
C SER A 72 5.38 -9.43 -12.03
N ILE A 73 4.98 -8.16 -11.89
CA ILE A 73 4.74 -7.50 -10.60
C ILE A 73 3.72 -8.27 -9.77
N ASP A 74 4.18 -8.84 -8.67
CA ASP A 74 3.39 -9.71 -7.80
C ASP A 74 3.08 -9.07 -6.45
N ALA A 75 3.78 -7.99 -6.10
CA ALA A 75 3.49 -7.17 -4.95
C ALA A 75 3.99 -5.74 -5.16
N VAL A 76 3.33 -4.81 -4.48
CA VAL A 76 3.80 -3.43 -4.31
C VAL A 76 3.82 -3.04 -2.85
N TYR A 77 4.62 -2.03 -2.53
CA TYR A 77 4.80 -1.57 -1.17
C TYR A 77 4.28 -0.14 -1.02
N LEU A 78 3.53 0.10 0.05
CA LEU A 78 3.01 1.40 0.41
C LEU A 78 3.50 1.75 1.81
N ARG A 79 4.26 2.82 1.94
CA ARG A 79 4.73 3.33 3.23
C ARG A 79 3.92 4.57 3.59
N ILE A 80 3.55 4.66 4.86
CA ILE A 80 2.75 5.74 5.42
C ILE A 80 3.46 6.18 6.70
N ASP A 81 3.74 7.47 6.80
CA ASP A 81 4.29 8.11 7.99
C ASP A 81 3.76 9.55 8.11
N GLU A 82 4.30 10.33 9.06
CA GLU A 82 3.84 11.69 9.32
C GLU A 82 3.97 12.64 8.11
N ASP A 83 4.91 12.36 7.20
CA ASP A 83 5.15 13.19 6.02
C ASP A 83 4.19 12.85 4.87
N GLY A 84 3.47 11.73 4.97
CA GLY A 84 2.44 11.32 4.02
C GLY A 84 2.60 9.89 3.53
N ILE A 85 2.32 9.67 2.25
CA ILE A 85 2.20 8.34 1.64
C ILE A 85 3.22 8.22 0.52
N PHE A 86 4.03 7.18 0.61
CA PHE A 86 5.18 6.95 -0.25
C PHE A 86 5.18 5.54 -0.80
N PHE A 87 5.79 5.36 -1.96
CA PHE A 87 6.08 4.03 -2.48
C PHE A 87 7.20 3.40 -1.64
N GLY A 88 6.92 2.23 -1.08
CA GLY A 88 7.93 1.44 -0.37
C GLY A 88 8.95 0.84 -1.34
N LYS A 89 10.03 0.28 -0.81
CA LYS A 89 11.08 -0.32 -1.65
C LYS A 89 10.54 -1.50 -2.44
N SER A 90 10.56 -1.38 -3.77
CA SER A 90 10.19 -2.41 -4.72
C SER A 90 11.42 -2.87 -5.52
N SER A 91 11.46 -4.15 -5.91
CA SER A 91 12.45 -4.66 -6.86
C SER A 91 12.10 -4.34 -8.32
N PHE A 92 10.90 -3.84 -8.56
CA PHE A 92 10.39 -3.49 -9.88
C PHE A 92 10.68 -2.03 -10.23
N ASP A 93 10.69 -1.74 -11.53
CA ASP A 93 10.70 -0.40 -12.08
C ASP A 93 9.71 0.52 -11.36
N LEU A 94 10.14 1.77 -11.15
CA LEU A 94 9.36 2.75 -10.41
C LEU A 94 8.03 3.03 -11.11
N THR A 95 8.03 3.11 -12.44
CA THR A 95 6.81 3.38 -13.22
C THR A 95 5.84 2.20 -13.13
N ALA A 96 6.34 0.96 -13.20
CA ALA A 96 5.51 -0.24 -13.04
C ALA A 96 4.90 -0.32 -11.63
N SER A 97 5.70 -0.03 -10.60
CA SER A 97 5.25 0.02 -9.20
C SER A 97 4.20 1.11 -9.00
N ASN A 98 4.42 2.30 -9.57
CA ASN A 98 3.47 3.41 -9.50
C ASN A 98 2.14 3.05 -10.15
N ALA A 99 2.16 2.47 -11.35
CA ALA A 99 0.94 2.08 -12.06
C ALA A 99 0.12 1.07 -11.24
N ALA A 100 0.78 0.08 -10.64
CA ALA A 100 0.13 -0.90 -9.77
C ALA A 100 -0.48 -0.27 -8.51
N VAL A 101 0.21 0.65 -7.85
CA VAL A 101 -0.32 1.32 -6.66
C VAL A 101 -1.43 2.29 -7.01
N TYR A 102 -1.32 3.09 -8.08
CA TYR A 102 -2.41 3.97 -8.52
C TYR A 102 -3.67 3.20 -8.87
N TYR A 103 -3.52 2.04 -9.51
CA TYR A 103 -4.62 1.13 -9.74
C TYR A 103 -5.27 0.66 -8.43
N LEU A 104 -4.47 0.22 -7.44
CA LEU A 104 -5.02 -0.21 -6.14
C LEU A 104 -5.66 0.95 -5.35
N LEU A 105 -5.07 2.14 -5.39
CA LEU A 105 -5.63 3.36 -4.80
C LEU A 105 -6.99 3.70 -5.38
N SER A 106 -7.07 3.83 -6.71
CA SER A 106 -8.30 4.20 -7.41
C SER A 106 -9.42 3.16 -7.27
N ARG A 107 -9.07 1.89 -7.05
CA ARG A 107 -10.06 0.81 -7.04
C ARG A 107 -10.47 0.34 -5.64
N TYR A 108 -9.56 0.38 -4.68
CA TYR A 108 -9.76 -0.28 -3.38
C TYR A 108 -9.32 0.55 -2.17
N LEU A 109 -8.27 1.36 -2.32
CA LEU A 109 -7.52 1.85 -1.17
C LEU A 109 -7.73 3.33 -0.85
N GLU A 110 -8.47 4.10 -1.66
CA GLU A 110 -8.74 5.54 -1.43
C GLU A 110 -9.27 5.81 -0.01
N GLU A 111 -10.38 5.16 0.37
CA GLU A 111 -10.99 5.35 1.69
C GLU A 111 -10.11 4.82 2.84
N MET A 112 -9.36 3.73 2.61
CA MET A 112 -8.42 3.20 3.59
C MET A 112 -7.34 4.24 3.90
N VAL A 113 -6.76 4.82 2.85
CA VAL A 113 -5.69 5.82 2.94
C VAL A 113 -6.15 7.05 3.72
N GLU A 114 -7.38 7.52 3.51
CA GLU A 114 -7.92 8.66 4.25
C GLU A 114 -8.10 8.37 5.76
N LYS A 115 -8.50 7.15 6.11
CA LYS A 115 -8.80 6.78 7.51
C LYS A 115 -7.59 6.31 8.30
N LEU A 116 -6.59 5.76 7.63
CA LEU A 116 -5.47 5.08 8.28
C LEU A 116 -4.63 6.01 9.19
N PRO A 117 -4.32 7.27 8.81
CA PRO A 117 -3.59 8.18 9.70
C PRO A 117 -4.27 8.39 11.06
N GLY A 118 -5.59 8.66 11.06
CA GLY A 118 -6.34 8.82 12.30
C GLY A 118 -6.39 7.55 13.15
N LYS A 119 -6.33 6.38 12.49
CA LYS A 119 -6.26 5.09 13.19
C LYS A 119 -4.90 4.86 13.85
N LEU A 120 -3.80 5.25 13.20
CA LEU A 120 -2.45 5.20 13.77
C LEU A 120 -2.31 6.15 14.97
N GLU A 121 -2.87 7.36 14.87
CA GLU A 121 -2.93 8.33 15.97
C GLU A 121 -3.73 7.81 17.18
N GLU A 122 -4.86 7.12 16.93
CA GLU A 122 -5.64 6.47 17.98
C GLU A 122 -4.81 5.39 18.70
N TYR A 123 -4.03 4.60 17.96
CA TYR A 123 -3.16 3.58 18.54
C TYR A 123 -2.03 4.17 19.37
N GLU A 124 -1.35 5.20 18.85
CA GLU A 124 -0.32 5.95 19.56
C GLU A 124 -0.87 6.46 20.90
N THR A 125 -2.03 7.13 20.87
CA THR A 125 -2.70 7.66 22.06
C THR A 125 -3.04 6.56 23.08
N LYS A 126 -3.59 5.43 22.61
CA LYS A 126 -3.94 4.29 23.48
C LYS A 126 -2.72 3.56 24.06
N MET A 127 -1.55 3.70 23.45
CA MET A 127 -0.27 3.25 24.01
C MET A 127 0.31 4.25 25.00
N LEU A 128 0.22 5.56 24.71
CA LEU A 128 0.84 6.66 25.47
C LEU A 128 0.06 7.13 26.71
N LEU A 129 -1.24 6.81 26.85
CA LEU A 129 -2.06 7.15 28.03
C LEU A 129 -1.66 6.35 29.30
N GLN A 130 -0.36 6.27 29.55
CA GLN A 130 0.31 5.68 30.71
C GLN A 130 0.85 6.80 31.60
#